data_AF-A0A2G6JWM4-F1
#
_entry.id   AF-A0A2G6JWM4-F1
#
_cell.length_a   1.000
_cell.length_b   1.000
_cell.length_c   1.000
_cell.angle_alpha   90.00
_cell.angle_beta   90.00
_cell.angle_gamma   90.00
#
_symmetry.space_group_name_H-M   'P 1'
#
loop_
_entity.id
_entity.type
_entity.pdbx_description
1 polymer ?
#
loop_
_entity_poly.entity_id
_entity_poly.type
_entity_poly.pdbx_seq_one_letter_code
_entity_poly.pdbx_strand_id
1 'polypeptide(L)'
;MRQRATRRLVDQIGGPQELRDLSISLNNVGRARAAQGDWPAAETAYRAALELLDRLAEAGALGPGDESRRGNLRRSLHRGRPDPG
;
A
#
# COMPACT_ATOMS: atom_id res chain seq x y z
N MET A 1 -16.61 -9.02 -23.18
CA MET A 1 -16.45 -7.59 -22.76
C MET A 1 -16.50 -7.49 -21.23
N ARG A 2 -15.38 -7.61 -20.50
CA ARG A 2 -15.35 -7.54 -19.03
C ARG A 2 -14.19 -6.71 -18.45
N GLN A 3 -13.76 -5.64 -19.15
CA GLN A 3 -12.63 -4.80 -18.70
C GLN A 3 -12.93 -3.29 -18.70
N ARG A 4 -14.20 -2.87 -18.66
CA ARG A 4 -14.56 -1.44 -18.80
C ARG A 4 -15.06 -0.76 -17.53
N ALA A 5 -15.42 -1.51 -16.49
CA ALA A 5 -15.99 -0.92 -15.27
C ALA A 5 -14.92 -0.50 -14.24
N THR A 6 -13.83 -1.27 -14.11
CA THR A 6 -12.78 -1.06 -13.10
C THR A 6 -11.87 0.13 -13.41
N ARG A 7 -11.61 0.43 -14.69
CA ARG A 7 -10.76 1.54 -15.11
C ARG A 7 -11.28 2.90 -14.60
N ARG A 8 -12.60 3.10 -14.59
CA ARG A 8 -13.25 4.35 -14.17
C ARG A 8 -13.07 4.71 -12.69
N LEU A 9 -12.84 3.73 -11.83
CA LEU A 9 -12.59 3.96 -10.40
C LEU A 9 -11.16 4.41 -10.14
N VAL A 10 -10.21 3.88 -10.92
CA VAL A 10 -8.81 4.32 -10.89
C VAL A 10 -8.70 5.76 -11.39
N ASP A 11 -9.34 6.10 -12.50
CA ASP A 11 -9.28 7.46 -13.06
C ASP A 11 -9.83 8.55 -12.12
N GLN A 12 -10.69 8.22 -11.14
CA GLN A 12 -11.25 9.19 -10.18
C GLN A 12 -10.32 9.50 -8.98
N ILE A 13 -9.28 8.70 -8.75
CA ILE A 13 -8.39 8.79 -7.58
C ILE A 13 -6.90 8.93 -7.99
N GLY A 14 -6.64 8.97 -9.31
CA GLY A 14 -5.30 8.97 -9.92
C GLY A 14 -5.07 7.68 -10.69
N GLY A 15 -4.44 7.76 -11.85
CA GLY A 15 -4.14 6.59 -12.68
C GLY A 15 -3.35 5.50 -11.94
N PRO A 16 -3.20 4.29 -12.54
CA PRO A 16 -2.50 3.18 -11.90
C PRO A 16 -1.05 3.51 -11.47
N GLN A 17 -0.41 4.43 -12.18
CA GLN A 17 0.94 4.89 -11.88
C GLN A 17 0.95 5.83 -10.66
N GLU A 18 0.03 6.78 -10.58
CA GLU A 18 -0.08 7.67 -9.42
C GLU A 18 -0.37 6.91 -8.12
N LEU A 19 -1.25 5.90 -8.15
CA LEU A 19 -1.53 5.05 -6.99
C LEU A 19 -0.29 4.23 -6.57
N ARG A 20 0.50 3.77 -7.54
CA ARG A 20 1.75 3.05 -7.28
C ARG A 20 2.79 3.98 -6.66
N ASP A 21 2.96 5.18 -7.19
CA ASP A 21 3.94 6.14 -6.70
C ASP A 21 3.58 6.64 -5.29
N LEU A 22 2.29 6.82 -5.01
CA LEU A 22 1.79 7.13 -3.68
C LEU A 22 2.01 5.97 -2.70
N SER A 23 1.75 4.73 -3.13
CA SER A 23 2.05 3.52 -2.34
C SER A 23 3.53 3.43 -1.95
N ILE A 24 4.44 3.73 -2.87
CA ILE A 24 5.89 3.73 -2.62
C ILE A 24 6.25 4.80 -1.58
N SER A 25 5.72 6.01 -1.77
CA SER A 25 5.92 7.14 -0.86
C SER A 25 5.46 6.81 0.57
N LEU A 26 4.26 6.23 0.72
CA LEU A 26 3.71 5.84 2.01
C LEU A 26 4.51 4.71 2.67
N ASN A 27 4.99 3.74 1.91
CA ASN A 27 5.87 2.70 2.43
C ASN A 27 7.20 3.30 2.97
N ASN A 28 7.76 4.29 2.28
CA ASN A 28 8.97 4.97 2.75
C ASN A 28 8.72 5.79 4.03
N VAL A 29 7.57 6.47 4.13
CA VAL A 29 7.13 7.15 5.35
C VAL A 29 6.99 6.15 6.50
N GLY A 30 6.34 5.01 6.27
CA GLY A 30 6.19 3.97 7.28
C GLY A 30 7.53 3.45 7.79
N ARG A 31 8.51 3.26 6.89
CA ARG A 31 9.87 2.86 7.27
C ARG A 31 10.58 3.94 8.09
N ALA A 32 10.45 5.20 7.72
CA ALA A 32 11.05 6.31 8.45
C ALA A 32 10.45 6.45 9.86
N ARG A 33 9.12 6.33 10.00
CA ARG A 33 8.43 6.36 11.30
C ARG A 33 8.78 5.17 12.19
N ALA A 34 8.86 3.97 11.62
CA ALA A 34 9.32 2.79 12.34
C ALA A 34 10.74 2.94 12.86
N ALA A 35 11.64 3.52 12.05
CA ALA A 35 13.02 3.82 12.47
C ALA A 35 13.10 4.88 13.58
N GLN A 36 12.11 5.77 13.68
CA GLN A 36 11.96 6.73 14.77
C GLN A 36 11.30 6.13 16.03
N GLY A 37 10.89 4.86 15.99
CA GLY A 37 10.14 4.21 17.07
C GLY A 37 8.65 4.58 17.11
N ASP A 38 8.19 5.43 16.19
CA ASP A 38 6.78 5.81 16.05
C ASP A 38 6.01 4.75 15.24
N TRP A 39 5.86 3.58 15.86
CA TRP A 39 5.12 2.46 15.28
C TRP A 39 3.65 2.78 14.95
N PRO A 40 2.89 3.54 15.77
CA PRO A 40 1.53 3.95 15.40
C PRO A 40 1.47 4.75 14.09
N ALA A 41 2.38 5.71 13.89
CA ALA A 41 2.45 6.44 12.63
C ALA A 41 2.93 5.56 11.47
N ALA A 42 3.87 4.64 11.73
CA ALA A 42 4.35 3.69 10.74
C ALA A 42 3.22 2.76 10.25
N GLU A 43 2.42 2.23 11.17
CA GLU A 43 1.28 1.37 10.89
C GLU A 43 0.25 2.10 10.03
N THR A 44 -0.06 3.36 10.35
CA THR A 44 -0.97 4.19 9.57
C THR A 44 -0.49 4.34 8.12
N ALA A 45 0.80 4.64 7.93
CA ALA A 45 1.38 4.78 6.60
C ALA A 45 1.41 3.46 5.82
N TYR A 46 1.74 2.34 6.48
CA TYR A 46 1.73 1.02 5.85
C TYR A 46 0.33 0.54 5.48
N ARG A 47 -0.69 0.83 6.31
CA ARG A 47 -2.10 0.52 6.01
C ARG A 47 -2.58 1.30 4.79
N ALA A 48 -2.30 2.60 4.73
CA ALA A 48 -2.63 3.42 3.57
C ALA A 48 -1.95 2.91 2.28
N ALA A 49 -0.66 2.51 2.36
CA ALA A 49 0.04 1.91 1.23
C ALA A 49 -0.60 0.59 0.78
N LEU A 50 -1.06 -0.24 1.72
CA LEU A 50 -1.71 -1.53 1.44
C LEU A 50 -3.07 -1.33 0.76
N GLU A 51 -3.88 -0.37 1.21
CA GLU A 51 -5.19 -0.06 0.63
C GLU A 51 -5.08 0.36 -0.84
N LEU A 52 -4.07 1.16 -1.18
CA LEU A 52 -3.81 1.55 -2.58
C LEU A 52 -3.41 0.34 -3.45
N LEU A 53 -2.60 -0.57 -2.91
CA LEU A 53 -2.22 -1.80 -3.62
C LEU A 53 -3.40 -2.77 -3.77
N ASP A 54 -4.29 -2.84 -2.77
CA ASP A 54 -5.52 -3.63 -2.85
C ASP A 54 -6.46 -3.08 -3.95
N ARG A 55 -6.62 -1.75 -4.03
CA ARG A 55 -7.38 -1.10 -5.11
C ARG A 55 -6.78 -1.36 -6.50
N LEU A 56 -5.45 -1.35 -6.62
CA LEU A 56 -4.78 -1.72 -7.88
C LEU A 56 -4.99 -3.19 -8.24
N ALA A 57 -5.02 -4.07 -7.24
CA ALA A 57 -5.30 -5.50 -7.44
C ALA A 57 -6.73 -5.72 -7.93
N GLU A 58 -7.71 -5.09 -7.29
CA GLU A 58 -9.13 -5.12 -7.68
C GLU A 58 -9.35 -4.57 -9.08
N ALA A 59 -8.59 -3.53 -9.46
CA ALA A 59 -8.65 -2.95 -10.79
C ALA A 59 -7.94 -3.78 -11.87
N GLY A 60 -7.21 -4.85 -11.51
CA GLY A 60 -6.38 -5.64 -12.42
C GLY A 60 -5.18 -4.86 -12.98
N ALA A 61 -4.77 -3.80 -12.30
CA ALA A 61 -3.68 -2.90 -12.71
C ALA A 61 -2.40 -3.10 -11.88
N LEU A 62 -2.39 -4.10 -11.00
CA LEU A 62 -1.26 -4.44 -10.15
C LEU A 62 -0.15 -5.11 -10.96
N GLY A 63 1.09 -4.60 -10.85
CA GLY A 63 2.26 -5.22 -11.47
C GLY A 63 2.91 -6.30 -10.57
N PRO A 64 3.76 -7.17 -11.13
CA PRO A 64 4.43 -8.23 -10.36
C PRO A 64 5.31 -7.71 -9.21
N GLY A 65 5.94 -6.53 -9.39
CA GLY A 65 6.69 -5.87 -8.32
C GLY A 65 5.82 -5.34 -7.18
N ASP A 66 4.55 -5.04 -7.46
CA ASP A 66 3.62 -4.51 -6.48
C ASP A 66 3.05 -5.61 -5.58
N GLU A 67 2.87 -6.83 -6.11
CA GLU A 67 2.43 -8.00 -5.31
C GLU A 67 3.45 -8.31 -4.21
N SER A 68 4.74 -8.19 -4.52
CA SER A 68 5.82 -8.35 -3.53
C SER A 68 5.75 -7.28 -2.44
N ARG A 69 5.48 -6.01 -2.81
CA ARG A 69 5.30 -4.91 -1.85
C ARG A 69 4.07 -5.14 -0.97
N ARG A 70 2.96 -5.56 -1.57
CA ARG A 70 1.71 -5.87 -0.89
C ARG A 70 1.90 -7.00 0.13
N GLY A 71 2.59 -8.07 -0.25
CA GLY A 71 2.94 -9.16 0.65
C GLY A 71 3.88 -8.73 1.79
N ASN A 72 4.84 -7.86 1.50
CA ASN A 72 5.74 -7.30 2.52
C ASN A 72 4.98 -6.43 3.53
N LEU A 73 4.11 -5.53 3.07
CA LEU A 73 3.29 -4.68 3.94
C LEU A 73 2.40 -5.51 4.87
N ARG A 74 1.75 -6.56 4.35
CA ARG A 74 0.96 -7.49 5.16
C ARG A 74 1.78 -8.17 6.25
N ARG A 75 3.01 -8.60 5.95
CA ARG A 75 3.91 -9.19 6.95
C ARG A 75 4.37 -8.17 7.98
N SER A 76 4.73 -6.96 7.57
CA SER A 76 5.15 -5.90 8.48
C SER A 76 4.03 -5.49 9.44
N LEU A 77 2.79 -5.41 8.95
CA LEU A 77 1.62 -5.13 9.80
C LEU A 77 1.29 -6.28 10.76
N HIS A 78 1.61 -7.54 10.40
CA HIS A 78 1.38 -8.70 11.27
C HIS A 78 2.49 -8.88 12.32
N ARG A 79 3.74 -8.57 11.99
CA ARG A 79 4.91 -8.71 12.90
C ARG A 79 5.28 -7.44 13.66
N GLY A 80 4.73 -6.29 13.27
CA GLY A 80 5.20 -4.97 13.68
C GLY A 80 4.53 -4.38 14.91
N ARG A 81 3.76 -5.16 15.68
CA ARG A 81 3.45 -4.77 17.06
C ARG A 81 4.67 -5.14 17.92
N PRO A 82 5.56 -4.21 18.30
CA PRO A 82 6.43 -4.46 19.42
C PRO A 82 5.53 -4.76 20.63
N ASP A 83 5.83 -5.85 21.35
CA ASP A 83 5.21 -6.12 22.63
C ASP A 83 5.37 -4.89 23.52
N PRO A 84 4.30 -4.30 24.08
CA PRO A 84 4.44 -3.36 25.16
C PRO A 84 4.91 -4.18 26.36
N GLY A 85 6.23 -4.24 26.55
CA GLY A 85 6.85 -4.86 27.73
C GLY A 85 6.29 -4.33 29.03
#